data_AF-A0A5D4SEY3-F1
#
_entry.id   AF-A0A5D4SEY3-F1
#
_cell.length_a   1.000
_cell.length_b   1.000
_cell.length_c   1.000
_cell.angle_alpha   90.00
_cell.angle_beta   90.00
_cell.angle_gamma   90.00
#
_symmetry.space_group_name_H-M   'P 1'
#
loop_
_entity.id
_entity.type
_entity.pdbx_description
1 polymer ?
#
loop_
_entity_poly.entity_id
_entity_poly.type
_entity_poly.pdbx_seq_one_letter_code
_entity_poly.pdbx_strand_id
1 'polypeptide(L)'
;MAAQGVDVLSVAEVDHKVRYDSKNRQLLKWLHLQKEPLLQMEENAAEYLGKEDDWLRRFIQQPDIAGNSAGLSLALSGLVKEGLLENRLPVAVTGAINEHGEVSYVGLIKEKIRIAERSGFLYLIIPSENAEEAAAIQKESSRKIKIIDVSHVDEAVEAIGRLNDGG
;
A
#
# COMPACT_ATOMS: atom_id res chain seq x y z
N MET A 1 -4.39 -43.79 14.49
CA MET A 1 -3.05 -43.23 14.80
C MET A 1 -2.85 -42.09 13.81
N ALA A 2 -3.15 -40.85 14.23
CA ALA A 2 -2.19 -39.76 14.51
C ALA A 2 -1.49 -39.26 13.23
N ALA A 3 -1.36 -37.99 12.91
CA ALA A 3 -1.85 -36.68 13.37
C ALA A 3 -1.34 -35.69 12.30
N GLN A 4 -2.04 -34.59 12.03
CA GLN A 4 -1.41 -33.33 11.64
C GLN A 4 -2.48 -32.24 11.64
N GLY A 5 -2.57 -31.56 12.79
CA GLY A 5 -3.28 -30.30 12.92
C GLY A 5 -2.53 -29.24 12.13
N VAL A 6 -3.24 -28.57 11.23
CA VAL A 6 -2.77 -27.35 10.59
C VAL A 6 -2.89 -26.25 11.64
N ASP A 7 -1.77 -25.64 11.97
CA ASP A 7 -1.69 -24.52 12.93
C ASP A 7 -2.33 -23.28 12.30
N VAL A 8 -3.65 -23.17 12.46
CA VAL A 8 -4.44 -22.01 12.08
C VAL A 8 -4.29 -21.02 13.23
N LEU A 9 -3.32 -20.10 13.12
CA LEU A 9 -3.29 -18.74 13.68
C LEU A 9 -1.85 -18.21 13.58
N SER A 10 -1.49 -17.59 12.46
CA SER A 10 -0.32 -16.73 12.44
C SER A 10 -0.63 -15.49 13.29
N VAL A 11 -0.17 -15.48 14.54
CA VAL A 11 -0.25 -14.31 15.40
C VAL A 11 0.66 -13.24 14.79
N ALA A 12 0.05 -12.25 14.14
CA ALA A 12 0.76 -11.04 13.74
C ALA A 12 1.21 -10.32 15.02
N GLU A 13 2.52 -10.17 15.23
CA GLU A 13 3.03 -9.20 16.19
C GLU A 13 2.63 -7.82 15.69
N VAL A 14 1.64 -7.23 16.35
CA VAL A 14 1.20 -5.87 16.08
C VAL A 14 1.90 -4.97 17.09
N ASP A 15 2.76 -4.08 16.62
CA ASP A 15 3.40 -3.07 17.46
C ASP A 15 2.34 -2.22 18.20
N HIS A 16 2.68 -1.78 19.42
CA HIS A 16 1.86 -0.96 20.28
C HIS A 16 1.38 0.31 19.58
N LYS A 17 2.24 0.90 18.71
CA LYS A 17 1.90 2.09 17.91
C LYS A 17 0.75 1.80 16.95
N VAL A 18 0.84 0.71 16.18
CA VAL A 18 -0.20 0.28 15.22
C VAL A 18 -1.52 -0.05 15.92
N ARG A 19 -1.45 -0.68 17.11
CA ARG A 19 -2.66 -0.95 17.92
C ARG A 19 -3.32 0.33 18.42
N TYR A 20 -2.55 1.29 18.91
CA TYR A 20 -3.10 2.55 19.40
C TYR A 20 -3.66 3.42 18.27
N ASP A 21 -2.97 3.46 17.14
CA ASP A 21 -3.44 4.13 15.93
C ASP A 21 -4.79 3.58 15.45
N SER A 22 -4.93 2.26 15.38
CA SER A 22 -6.17 1.60 14.98
C SER A 22 -7.32 1.90 15.94
N LYS A 23 -7.06 1.85 17.26
CA LYS A 23 -8.05 2.15 18.30
C LYS A 23 -8.46 3.62 18.30
N ASN A 24 -7.49 4.53 18.17
CA ASN A 24 -7.75 5.97 18.15
C ASN A 24 -8.53 6.37 16.89
N ARG A 25 -8.22 5.79 15.72
CA ARG A 25 -9.04 5.98 14.51
C ARG A 25 -10.48 5.49 14.71
N GLN A 26 -10.69 4.35 15.36
CA GLN A 26 -12.05 3.86 15.65
C GLN A 26 -12.81 4.80 16.61
N LEU A 27 -12.14 5.32 17.65
CA LEU A 27 -12.75 6.29 18.57
C LEU A 27 -13.11 7.60 17.88
N LEU A 28 -12.21 8.15 17.04
CA LEU A 28 -12.47 9.39 16.31
C LEU A 28 -13.59 9.25 15.29
N LYS A 29 -13.72 8.09 14.65
CA LYS A 29 -14.88 7.76 13.80
C LYS A 29 -16.20 7.80 14.57
N TRP A 30 -16.25 7.18 15.76
CA TRP A 30 -17.44 7.21 16.61
C TRP A 30 -17.84 8.63 17.03
N LEU A 31 -16.86 9.53 17.16
CA LEU A 31 -17.08 10.93 17.45
C LEU A 31 -17.40 11.77 16.20
N HIS A 32 -17.45 11.17 15.01
CA HIS A 32 -17.60 11.86 13.72
C HIS A 32 -16.52 12.92 13.46
N LEU A 33 -15.34 12.76 14.08
CA LEU A 33 -14.22 13.70 13.96
C LEU A 33 -13.21 13.28 12.86
N GLN A 34 -13.44 12.16 12.18
CA GLN A 34 -12.63 11.71 11.06
C GLN A 34 -13.50 11.19 9.90
N LYS A 35 -13.05 11.47 8.68
CA LYS A 35 -13.63 10.92 7.47
C LYS A 35 -13.41 9.40 7.41
N GLU A 36 -14.31 8.71 6.73
CA GLU A 36 -14.16 7.28 6.48
C GLU A 36 -12.89 7.02 5.63
N PRO A 37 -12.00 6.07 5.99
CA PRO A 37 -10.70 5.87 5.35
C PRO A 37 -10.75 5.64 3.84
N LEU A 38 -11.80 4.97 3.36
CA LEU A 38 -12.01 4.76 1.92
C LEU A 38 -12.32 6.07 1.20
N LEU A 39 -13.19 6.89 1.80
CA LEU A 39 -13.54 8.20 1.25
C LEU A 39 -12.33 9.13 1.29
N GLN A 40 -11.59 9.16 2.40
CA GLN A 40 -10.36 9.95 2.50
C GLN A 40 -9.31 9.52 1.47
N MET A 41 -9.17 8.21 1.23
CA MET A 41 -8.25 7.70 0.21
C MET A 41 -8.66 8.14 -1.20
N GLU A 42 -9.97 8.11 -1.51
CA GLU A 42 -10.50 8.62 -2.78
C GLU A 42 -10.21 10.12 -2.94
N GLU A 43 -10.55 10.92 -1.93
CA GLU A 43 -10.35 12.37 -1.93
C GLU A 43 -8.87 12.71 -2.10
N ASN A 44 -7.97 12.10 -1.32
CA ASN A 44 -6.54 12.36 -1.43
C ASN A 44 -6.00 12.03 -2.83
N ALA A 45 -6.43 10.90 -3.41
CA ALA A 45 -6.01 10.52 -4.76
C ALA A 45 -6.58 11.48 -5.82
N ALA A 46 -7.84 11.89 -5.70
CA ALA A 46 -8.49 12.82 -6.63
C ALA A 46 -7.86 14.22 -6.55
N GLU A 47 -7.60 14.71 -5.34
CA GLU A 47 -6.94 16.01 -5.10
C GLU A 47 -5.50 15.99 -5.63
N TYR A 48 -4.72 14.93 -5.36
CA TYR A 48 -3.37 14.77 -5.90
C TYR A 48 -3.37 14.78 -7.44
N LEU A 49 -4.32 14.09 -8.07
CA LEU A 49 -4.47 14.06 -9.53
C LEU A 49 -5.05 15.37 -10.12
N GLY A 50 -5.49 16.30 -9.27
CA GLY A 50 -6.11 17.56 -9.65
C GLY A 50 -7.45 17.41 -10.36
N LYS A 51 -8.12 16.25 -10.24
CA LYS A 51 -9.40 15.97 -10.90
C LYS A 51 -10.23 14.93 -10.16
N GLU A 52 -11.54 15.09 -10.23
CA GLU A 52 -12.48 14.01 -9.90
C GLU A 52 -12.66 13.09 -11.10
N ASP A 53 -12.64 11.79 -10.86
CA ASP A 53 -12.58 10.79 -11.92
C ASP A 53 -13.48 9.58 -11.57
N ASP A 54 -14.41 9.24 -12.46
CA ASP A 54 -15.43 8.20 -12.22
C ASP A 54 -14.85 6.83 -11.84
N TRP A 55 -13.65 6.53 -12.33
CA TRP A 55 -13.00 5.24 -12.08
C TRP A 55 -12.48 5.12 -10.65
N LEU A 56 -12.06 6.22 -10.01
CA LEU A 56 -11.68 6.25 -8.59
C LEU A 56 -12.89 5.92 -7.71
N ARG A 57 -14.03 6.53 -8.02
CA ARG A 57 -15.32 6.23 -7.36
C ARG A 57 -15.70 4.77 -7.48
N ARG A 58 -15.62 4.22 -8.70
CA ARG A 58 -15.92 2.79 -8.94
C ARG A 58 -14.95 1.87 -8.20
N PHE A 59 -13.70 2.25 -8.02
CA PHE A 59 -12.72 1.46 -7.26
C PHE A 59 -13.13 1.31 -5.79
N ILE A 60 -13.47 2.41 -5.11
CA ILE A 60 -13.81 2.34 -3.68
C ILE A 60 -15.19 1.73 -3.38
N GLN A 61 -16.05 1.62 -4.38
CA GLN A 61 -17.37 1.00 -4.26
C GLN A 61 -17.32 -0.55 -4.35
N GLN A 62 -16.15 -1.13 -4.63
CA GLN A 62 -16.02 -2.58 -4.68
C GLN A 62 -16.15 -3.18 -3.27
N PRO A 63 -16.93 -4.27 -3.10
CA PRO A 63 -17.29 -4.80 -1.79
C PRO A 63 -16.09 -5.30 -0.96
N ASP A 64 -15.01 -5.72 -1.64
CA ASP A 64 -13.83 -6.30 -1.01
C ASP A 64 -12.71 -5.28 -0.73
N ILE A 65 -12.94 -3.99 -1.03
CA ILE A 65 -11.95 -2.92 -0.84
C ILE A 65 -12.19 -2.23 0.51
N ALA A 66 -11.15 -2.21 1.34
CA ALA A 66 -11.18 -1.58 2.65
C ALA A 66 -9.84 -0.89 2.99
N GLY A 67 -9.90 0.15 3.81
CA GLY A 67 -8.73 0.90 4.28
C GLY A 67 -8.20 1.93 3.27
N ASN A 68 -7.01 2.47 3.53
CA ASN A 68 -6.39 3.53 2.73
C ASN A 68 -5.11 3.08 1.99
N SER A 69 -4.74 1.80 2.08
CA SER A 69 -3.41 1.36 1.65
C SER A 69 -3.21 1.25 0.14
N ALA A 70 -4.25 1.52 -0.64
CA ALA A 70 -4.20 1.56 -2.10
C ALA A 70 -3.94 2.99 -2.63
N GLY A 71 -3.87 4.02 -1.78
CA GLY A 71 -3.73 5.43 -2.20
C GLY A 71 -2.58 5.66 -3.19
N LEU A 72 -1.39 5.14 -2.89
CA LEU A 72 -0.24 5.25 -3.80
C LEU A 72 -0.48 4.54 -5.14
N SER A 73 -1.10 3.35 -5.10
CA SER A 73 -1.44 2.60 -6.32
C SER A 73 -2.48 3.33 -7.17
N LEU A 74 -3.44 4.01 -6.53
CA LEU A 74 -4.46 4.80 -7.23
C LEU A 74 -3.85 6.04 -7.88
N ALA A 75 -3.00 6.79 -7.18
CA ALA A 75 -2.29 7.91 -7.78
C ALA A 75 -1.46 7.49 -8.99
N LEU A 76 -0.64 6.44 -8.87
CA LEU A 76 0.15 5.93 -9.99
C LEU A 76 -0.74 5.44 -11.15
N SER A 77 -1.86 4.78 -10.86
CA SER A 77 -2.81 4.35 -11.90
C SER A 77 -3.44 5.53 -12.64
N GLY A 78 -3.75 6.61 -11.92
CA GLY A 78 -4.20 7.87 -12.51
C GLY A 78 -3.15 8.49 -13.43
N LEU A 79 -1.90 8.59 -12.97
CA LEU A 79 -0.79 9.10 -13.79
C LEU A 79 -0.57 8.27 -15.06
N VAL A 80 -0.66 6.93 -14.96
CA VAL A 80 -0.59 6.03 -16.13
C VAL A 80 -1.74 6.28 -17.09
N LYS A 81 -2.97 6.40 -16.58
CA LYS A 81 -4.16 6.66 -17.40
C LYS A 81 -4.07 7.97 -18.17
N GLU A 82 -3.45 8.99 -17.57
CA GLU A 82 -3.24 10.30 -18.17
C GLU A 82 -2.03 10.36 -19.12
N GLY A 83 -1.26 9.27 -19.24
CA GLY A 83 -0.04 9.25 -20.04
C GLY A 83 1.12 10.04 -19.43
N LEU A 84 1.03 10.37 -18.14
CA LEU A 84 2.09 11.06 -17.38
C LEU A 84 3.12 10.09 -16.80
N LEU A 85 2.77 8.81 -16.71
CA LEU A 85 3.66 7.72 -16.27
C LEU A 85 3.54 6.55 -17.25
N GLU A 86 4.66 6.07 -17.78
CA GLU A 86 4.72 4.80 -18.49
C GLU A 86 5.14 3.69 -17.51
N ASN A 87 4.47 2.54 -17.54
CA ASN A 87 4.89 1.36 -16.79
C ASN A 87 4.88 0.12 -17.70
N ARG A 88 6.04 -0.52 -17.85
CA ARG A 88 6.23 -1.70 -18.71
C ARG A 88 6.39 -2.99 -17.90
N LEU A 89 6.45 -2.90 -16.58
CA LEU A 89 6.75 -4.03 -15.71
C LEU A 89 5.66 -4.24 -14.65
N PRO A 90 5.38 -5.50 -14.25
CA PRO A 90 4.52 -5.77 -13.12
C PRO A 90 5.23 -5.35 -11.82
N VAL A 91 4.73 -4.30 -11.17
CA VAL A 91 5.24 -3.77 -9.90
C VAL A 91 4.12 -3.83 -8.88
N ALA A 92 4.35 -4.49 -7.74
CA ALA A 92 3.42 -4.43 -6.62
C ALA A 92 3.58 -3.10 -5.89
N VAL A 93 2.48 -2.52 -5.40
CA VAL A 93 2.50 -1.20 -4.74
C VAL A 93 1.58 -1.23 -3.52
N THR A 94 2.05 -0.67 -2.40
CA THR A 94 1.19 -0.35 -1.26
C THR A 94 1.63 0.98 -0.66
N GLY A 95 0.68 1.76 -0.16
CA GLY A 95 0.96 3.04 0.50
C GLY A 95 -0.32 3.86 0.64
N ALA A 96 -0.48 4.54 1.76
CA ALA A 96 -1.44 5.64 1.86
C ALA A 96 -0.77 6.90 1.31
N ILE A 97 -1.55 7.83 0.77
CA ILE A 97 -1.06 9.15 0.37
C ILE A 97 -1.93 10.24 0.96
N ASN A 98 -1.39 11.44 1.11
CA ASN A 98 -2.17 12.66 1.28
C ASN A 98 -2.38 13.37 -0.07
N GLU A 99 -3.12 14.47 -0.05
CA GLU A 99 -3.43 15.33 -1.19
C GLU A 99 -2.18 15.93 -1.86
N HIS A 100 -1.08 16.04 -1.12
CA HIS A 100 0.20 16.55 -1.62
C HIS A 100 1.08 15.47 -2.23
N GLY A 101 0.73 14.19 -2.10
CA GLY A 101 1.51 13.06 -2.61
C GLY A 101 2.53 12.49 -1.62
N GLU A 102 2.53 12.91 -0.36
CA GLU A 102 3.36 12.30 0.69
C GLU A 102 2.85 10.88 0.97
N VAL A 103 3.76 9.91 1.01
CA VAL A 103 3.46 8.49 1.19
C VAL A 103 3.62 8.11 2.66
N SER A 104 2.57 7.55 3.26
CA SER A 104 2.55 7.21 4.69
C SER A 104 2.47 5.70 4.95
N TYR A 105 2.90 5.32 6.17
CA TYR A 105 2.86 3.96 6.67
C TYR A 105 1.54 3.24 6.41
N VAL A 106 1.66 1.93 6.11
CA VAL A 106 0.52 1.02 6.02
C VAL A 106 0.74 -0.20 6.91
N GLY A 107 -0.34 -0.67 7.52
CA GLY A 107 -0.32 -1.89 8.31
C GLY A 107 -0.26 -3.17 7.46
N LEU A 108 -0.02 -4.30 8.15
CA LEU A 108 0.04 -5.65 7.59
C LEU A 108 1.11 -5.82 6.50
N ILE A 109 2.24 -5.11 6.61
CA ILE A 109 3.29 -5.14 5.58
C ILE A 109 3.88 -6.55 5.40
N LYS A 110 4.01 -7.34 6.47
CA LYS A 110 4.45 -8.75 6.41
C LYS A 110 3.57 -9.59 5.49
N GLU A 111 2.26 -9.42 5.58
CA GLU A 111 1.32 -10.16 4.73
C GLU A 111 1.39 -9.68 3.29
N LYS A 112 1.47 -8.37 3.07
CA LYS A 112 1.56 -7.75 1.73
C LYS A 112 2.82 -8.17 0.98
N ILE A 113 3.98 -8.18 1.66
CA ILE A 113 5.25 -8.65 1.08
C ILE A 113 5.11 -10.13 0.67
N ARG A 114 4.57 -10.98 1.55
CA ARG A 114 4.37 -12.41 1.25
C ARG A 114 3.41 -12.65 0.09
N ILE A 115 2.33 -11.87 -0.01
CA ILE A 115 1.38 -11.95 -1.14
C ILE A 115 2.09 -11.54 -2.44
N ALA A 116 2.88 -10.45 -2.42
CA ALA A 116 3.64 -10.01 -3.59
C ALA A 116 4.65 -11.08 -4.05
N GLU A 117 5.41 -11.66 -3.12
CA GLU A 117 6.35 -12.75 -3.39
C GLU A 117 5.64 -13.99 -3.96
N ARG A 118 4.51 -14.41 -3.37
CA ARG A 118 3.74 -15.58 -3.83
C ARG A 118 3.08 -15.35 -5.19
N SER A 119 2.75 -14.11 -5.51
CA SER A 119 2.17 -13.71 -6.80
C SER A 119 3.23 -13.56 -7.90
N GLY A 120 4.52 -13.73 -7.55
CA GLY A 120 5.62 -13.70 -8.52
C GLY A 120 6.05 -12.29 -8.93
N PHE A 121 5.70 -11.24 -8.16
CA PHE A 121 6.21 -9.90 -8.43
C PHE A 121 7.71 -9.83 -8.18
N LEU A 122 8.42 -9.16 -9.08
CA LEU A 122 9.87 -8.92 -8.97
C LEU A 122 10.18 -7.66 -8.16
N TYR A 123 9.25 -6.71 -8.15
CA TYR A 123 9.41 -5.39 -7.53
C TYR A 123 8.19 -5.07 -6.66
N LEU A 124 8.44 -4.49 -5.49
CA LEU A 124 7.43 -3.99 -4.56
C LEU A 124 7.80 -2.60 -4.08
N ILE A 125 6.92 -1.63 -4.32
CA ILE A 125 7.03 -0.26 -3.79
C ILE A 125 6.26 -0.16 -2.47
N ILE A 126 6.91 0.35 -1.42
CA ILE A 126 6.35 0.52 -0.07
C ILE A 126 6.62 1.93 0.47
N PRO A 127 5.93 2.38 1.54
CA PRO A 127 6.29 3.61 2.25
C PRO A 127 7.67 3.48 2.92
N SER A 128 8.48 4.54 2.92
CA SER A 128 9.75 4.60 3.67
C SER A 128 9.59 4.36 5.16
N GLU A 129 8.44 4.74 5.74
CA GLU A 129 8.10 4.42 7.13
C GLU A 129 7.97 2.91 7.41
N ASN A 130 7.75 2.08 6.37
CA ASN A 130 7.73 0.62 6.48
C ASN A 130 9.09 -0.04 6.22
N ALA A 131 10.14 0.70 5.85
CA ALA A 131 11.40 0.14 5.35
C ALA A 131 12.12 -0.74 6.38
N GLU A 132 12.18 -0.33 7.65
CA GLU A 132 12.81 -1.10 8.72
C GLU A 132 12.09 -2.45 8.96
N GLU A 133 10.75 -2.40 9.06
CA GLU A 133 9.90 -3.59 9.21
C GLU A 133 10.07 -4.53 8.01
N ALA A 134 10.05 -3.99 6.79
CA ALA A 134 10.24 -4.73 5.55
C ALA A 134 11.62 -5.40 5.47
N ALA A 135 12.69 -4.70 5.86
CA ALA A 135 14.05 -5.24 5.88
C ALA A 135 14.20 -6.39 6.88
N ALA A 136 13.54 -6.32 8.03
CA ALA A 136 13.49 -7.42 8.99
C ALA A 136 12.76 -8.64 8.38
N ILE A 137 11.62 -8.43 7.74
CA ILE A 137 10.84 -9.49 7.06
C ILE A 137 11.66 -10.14 5.93
N GLN A 138 12.40 -9.37 5.14
CA GLN A 138 13.23 -9.89 4.06
C GLN A 138 14.39 -10.77 4.54
N LYS A 139 14.92 -10.55 5.75
CA LYS A 139 15.95 -11.41 6.34
C LYS A 139 15.42 -12.81 6.67
N GLU A 140 14.13 -12.92 6.95
CA GLU A 140 13.44 -14.20 7.22
C GLU A 140 12.95 -14.90 5.95
N SER A 141 12.81 -14.18 4.83
CA SER A 141 12.22 -14.71 3.59
C SER A 141 13.23 -15.43 2.70
N SER A 142 12.85 -16.59 2.19
CA SER A 142 13.64 -17.37 1.21
C SER A 142 13.42 -16.90 -0.23
N ARG A 143 12.35 -16.15 -0.51
CA ARG A 143 12.06 -15.55 -1.81
C ARG A 143 12.37 -14.06 -1.72
N LYS A 144 13.15 -13.53 -2.65
CA LYS A 144 13.54 -12.12 -2.60
C LYS A 144 12.84 -11.35 -3.70
N ILE A 145 11.83 -10.57 -3.31
CA ILE A 145 11.30 -9.46 -4.10
C ILE A 145 12.19 -8.22 -3.88
N LYS A 146 12.47 -7.44 -4.92
CA LYS A 146 13.19 -6.17 -4.77
C LYS A 146 12.22 -5.14 -4.18
N ILE A 147 12.48 -4.73 -2.93
CA ILE A 147 11.70 -3.69 -2.26
C ILE A 147 12.33 -2.33 -2.57
N ILE A 148 11.48 -1.38 -2.94
CA ILE A 148 11.81 0.02 -3.17
C ILE A 148 10.93 0.82 -2.22
N ASP A 149 11.53 1.56 -1.30
CA ASP A 149 10.79 2.42 -0.40
C ASP A 149 10.73 3.85 -0.94
N VAL A 150 9.60 4.52 -0.70
CA VAL A 150 9.33 5.88 -1.17
C VAL A 150 8.63 6.71 -0.10
N SER A 151 8.95 8.00 -0.06
CA SER A 151 8.32 8.99 0.82
C SER A 151 7.34 9.90 0.08
N HIS A 152 7.38 9.92 -1.25
CA HIS A 152 6.52 10.74 -2.10
C HIS A 152 6.11 9.99 -3.38
N VAL A 153 4.96 10.33 -3.96
CA VAL A 153 4.49 9.72 -5.23
C VAL A 153 5.51 9.93 -6.36
N ASP A 154 6.17 11.09 -6.41
CA ASP A 154 7.17 11.39 -7.44
C ASP A 154 8.37 10.44 -7.38
N GLU A 155 8.79 10.02 -6.18
CA GLU A 155 9.86 9.01 -6.03
C GLU A 155 9.43 7.65 -6.58
N ALA A 156 8.14 7.30 -6.46
CA ALA A 156 7.59 6.09 -7.06
C ALA A 156 7.53 6.18 -8.58
N VAL A 157 7.19 7.35 -9.13
CA VAL A 157 7.26 7.65 -10.58
C VAL A 157 8.69 7.47 -11.09
N GLU A 158 9.68 8.08 -10.43
CA GLU A 158 11.09 7.95 -10.76
C GLU A 158 11.60 6.51 -10.63
N ALA A 159 11.13 5.77 -9.61
CA ALA A 159 11.46 4.37 -9.44
C ALA A 159 10.94 3.52 -10.60
N ILE A 160 9.69 3.69 -11.01
CA ILE A 160 9.10 2.98 -12.15
C ILE A 160 9.82 3.34 -13.45
N GLY A 161 10.16 4.62 -13.65
CA GLY A 161 10.96 5.07 -14.79
C GLY A 161 12.30 4.33 -14.89
N ARG A 162 13.06 4.29 -13.78
CA ARG A 162 14.32 3.53 -13.71
C ARG A 162 14.15 2.04 -13.99
N LEU A 163 13.06 1.43 -13.51
CA LEU A 163 12.77 0.02 -13.77
C LEU A 163 12.50 -0.26 -15.26
N ASN A 164 11.80 0.65 -15.95
CA ASN A 164 11.53 0.51 -17.39
C ASN A 164 12.82 0.54 -18.23
N ASP A 165 13.85 1.25 -17.77
CA ASP A 165 15.13 1.40 -18.47
C ASP A 165 16.12 0.25 -18.20
N GLY A 166 15.69 -0.79 -17.48
CA GLY A 166 16.49 -1.99 -17.23
C GLY A 166 17.10 -2.10 -15.83
N GLY A 167 16.92 -1.08 -14.99
CA GLY A 167 17.28 -1.10 -13.56
C GLY A 167 18.76 -0.89 -13.24
#